data_AF-A0A7X5ZYU3-F1
#
_entry.id   AF-A0A7X5ZYU3-F1
#
_cell.length_a   1.000
_cell.length_b   1.000
_cell.length_c   1.000
_cell.angle_alpha   90.00
_cell.angle_beta   90.00
_cell.angle_gamma   90.00
#
_symmetry.space_group_name_H-M   'P 1'
#
loop_
_entity.id
_entity.type
_entity.pdbx_description
1 polymer ?
#
loop_
_entity_poly.entity_id
_entity_poly.type
_entity_poly.pdbx_seq_one_letter_code
_entity_poly.pdbx_strand_id
1 'polypeptide(L)'
;MRAVDCVGALVRDAEHRVYLQRRTAERRLLPGIWDIVGGHLEPGETPEEALAREVEEETGWKVRDVVWTVADWEWEWEGRVRREVDYLVTVDGDLTRPRLEAGKHDLSTWAGPDDLDLLMVNRTDGDRRLRDLVAHAVRTRFTDRLRLEPITGPNGVLPGHAPDLQRIFADPWVARWYDGTLSPDQAAQRAADHQAGWERDKAGKWIAYDRTTGELAGRGGLSRIPSGTPTAEAIAALVGPEWAADRLELGWALLESARGRGLATELGRAGLDYAFSTLRASSVIAFTEQVNTASEAVMKRLGMEYAGEIRAEGWAPGVPDVQPDAPFAVYVVDREVRSQEVEQVVDDAVRWAAGRPDIRGVAIVGSWARDAARLTSDVDLVVLTDSPSAYLESDEWLGAFGAVAVVGRQQWGPHVTEVRIQRASGLEVEVDVTATAWAATEPVDPGTRRVVTDGLRILHDPEQLVARLVRACGPQADI
;
A
#
# COMPACT_ATOMS: atom_id res chain seq x y z
N MET A 1 5.88 0.01 -34.65
CA MET A 1 5.06 -0.76 -33.71
C MET A 1 3.75 -1.13 -34.42
N ARG A 2 3.25 -2.36 -34.30
CA ARG A 2 1.96 -2.76 -34.90
C ARG A 2 0.82 -1.92 -34.29
N ALA A 3 -0.32 -1.81 -34.97
CA ALA A 3 -1.52 -1.29 -34.34
C ALA A 3 -1.92 -2.19 -33.16
N VAL A 4 -2.57 -1.63 -32.14
CA VAL A 4 -3.07 -2.42 -31.01
C VAL A 4 -4.25 -3.27 -31.52
N ASP A 5 -4.18 -4.58 -31.31
CA ASP A 5 -5.25 -5.51 -31.70
C ASP A 5 -6.18 -5.82 -30.52
N CYS A 6 -5.62 -5.88 -29.31
CA CYS A 6 -6.30 -6.30 -28.09
C CYS A 6 -5.95 -5.41 -26.90
N VAL A 7 -6.83 -5.36 -25.91
CA VAL A 7 -6.60 -4.75 -24.60
C VAL A 7 -7.02 -5.67 -23.48
N GLY A 8 -6.30 -5.59 -22.36
CA GLY A 8 -6.64 -6.27 -21.12
C GLY A 8 -6.75 -5.30 -19.94
N ALA A 9 -7.69 -5.60 -19.04
CA ALA A 9 -7.99 -4.85 -17.84
C ALA A 9 -7.63 -5.66 -16.59
N LEU A 10 -6.57 -5.24 -15.92
CA LEU A 10 -6.24 -5.65 -14.57
C LEU A 10 -7.09 -4.80 -13.61
N VAL A 11 -8.35 -5.19 -13.41
CA VAL A 11 -9.26 -4.49 -12.47
C VAL A 11 -8.81 -4.81 -11.04
N ARG A 12 -8.54 -3.77 -10.25
CA ARG A 12 -8.01 -3.92 -8.88
C ARG A 12 -8.98 -3.43 -7.81
N ASP A 13 -9.06 -4.16 -6.70
CA ASP A 13 -9.80 -3.72 -5.51
C ASP A 13 -8.92 -2.97 -4.49
N ALA A 14 -9.55 -2.56 -3.38
CA ALA A 14 -8.90 -1.84 -2.28
C ALA A 14 -7.88 -2.70 -1.51
N GLU A 15 -8.03 -4.03 -1.52
CA GLU A 15 -7.07 -4.99 -0.95
C GLU A 15 -5.96 -5.39 -1.93
N HIS A 16 -5.85 -4.69 -3.05
CA HIS A 16 -4.82 -4.87 -4.06
C HIS A 16 -4.89 -6.19 -4.85
N ARG A 17 -6.01 -6.92 -4.77
CA ARG A 17 -6.28 -8.12 -5.57
C ARG A 17 -6.72 -7.74 -6.97
N VAL A 18 -6.53 -8.65 -7.92
CA VAL A 18 -6.93 -8.47 -9.32
C VAL A 18 -8.13 -9.36 -9.63
N TYR A 19 -9.13 -8.81 -10.28
CA TYR A 19 -10.30 -9.57 -10.74
C TYR A 19 -9.91 -10.52 -11.87
N LEU A 20 -10.26 -11.79 -11.72
CA LEU A 20 -10.09 -12.83 -12.73
C LEU A 20 -11.44 -13.47 -13.04
N GLN A 21 -11.61 -13.91 -14.28
CA GLN A 21 -12.77 -14.66 -14.74
C GLN A 21 -12.34 -15.93 -15.47
N ARG A 22 -13.11 -16.99 -15.31
CA ARG A 22 -12.83 -18.27 -15.97
C ARG A 22 -13.64 -18.39 -17.24
N ARG A 23 -12.94 -18.69 -18.34
CA ARG A 23 -13.54 -18.96 -19.64
C ARG A 23 -14.35 -20.25 -19.58
N THR A 24 -15.51 -20.27 -20.21
CA THR A 24 -16.34 -21.48 -20.32
C THR A 24 -15.58 -22.59 -21.04
N ALA A 25 -15.93 -23.85 -20.74
CA ALA A 25 -15.29 -25.02 -21.35
C ALA A 25 -15.57 -25.12 -22.86
N GLU A 26 -16.61 -24.44 -23.34
CA GLU A 26 -17.05 -24.42 -24.73
C GLU A 26 -16.29 -23.40 -25.60
N ARG A 27 -15.39 -22.58 -25.03
CA ARG A 27 -14.60 -21.61 -25.79
C ARG A 27 -13.62 -22.31 -26.73
N ARG A 28 -13.59 -21.89 -28.00
CA ARG A 28 -12.61 -22.39 -28.99
C ARG A 28 -11.17 -22.09 -28.60
N LEU A 29 -10.91 -20.88 -28.11
CA LEU A 29 -9.57 -20.43 -27.71
C LEU A 29 -9.47 -20.49 -26.19
N LEU A 30 -8.54 -21.32 -25.71
CA LEU A 30 -8.19 -21.49 -24.31
C LEU A 30 -9.44 -21.78 -23.44
N PRO A 31 -10.07 -22.96 -23.57
CA PRO A 31 -11.23 -23.33 -22.76
C PRO A 31 -10.84 -23.56 -21.29
N GLY A 32 -11.69 -23.12 -20.36
CA GLY A 32 -11.57 -23.46 -18.94
C GLY A 32 -10.39 -22.84 -18.18
N ILE A 33 -9.63 -21.93 -18.80
CA ILE A 33 -8.55 -21.19 -18.12
C ILE A 33 -9.10 -19.96 -17.40
N TRP A 34 -8.31 -19.44 -16.46
CA TRP A 34 -8.52 -18.12 -15.87
C TRP A 34 -7.86 -17.03 -16.71
N ASP A 35 -8.55 -15.91 -16.86
CA ASP A 35 -8.16 -14.78 -17.68
C ASP A 35 -8.49 -13.45 -16.99
N ILE A 36 -7.92 -12.37 -17.50
CA ILE A 36 -8.35 -11.00 -17.15
C ILE A 36 -9.54 -10.60 -18.03
N VAL A 37 -10.14 -9.45 -17.73
CA VAL A 37 -11.16 -8.85 -18.59
C VAL A 37 -10.48 -8.24 -19.80
N GLY A 38 -11.03 -8.42 -21.00
CA GLY A 38 -10.38 -7.88 -22.19
C GLY A 38 -10.88 -8.46 -23.49
N GLY A 39 -10.49 -7.80 -24.58
CA GLY A 39 -10.96 -8.17 -25.90
C GLY A 39 -10.32 -7.35 -27.01
N HIS A 40 -10.96 -7.40 -28.18
CA HIS A 40 -10.40 -6.83 -29.40
C HIS A 40 -10.90 -5.39 -29.58
N LEU A 41 -10.07 -4.56 -30.20
CA LEU A 41 -10.52 -3.25 -30.67
C LEU A 41 -11.50 -3.41 -31.83
N GLU A 42 -12.57 -2.61 -31.82
CA GLU A 42 -13.46 -2.45 -32.97
C GLU A 42 -12.93 -1.37 -33.95
N PRO A 43 -13.38 -1.38 -35.23
CA PRO A 43 -12.95 -0.38 -36.20
C PRO A 43 -13.25 1.05 -35.74
N GLY A 44 -12.20 1.83 -35.49
CA GLY A 44 -12.29 3.23 -35.10
C GLY A 44 -12.18 3.48 -33.60
N GLU A 45 -12.13 2.44 -32.76
CA GLU A 45 -11.89 2.59 -31.33
C GLU A 45 -10.42 2.91 -31.02
N THR A 46 -10.22 3.73 -30.00
CA THR A 46 -8.97 3.82 -29.25
C THR A 46 -8.83 2.63 -28.30
N PRO A 47 -7.61 2.26 -27.86
CA PRO A 47 -7.41 1.22 -26.85
C PRO A 47 -8.22 1.45 -25.57
N GLU A 48 -8.33 2.69 -25.11
CA GLU A 48 -9.06 3.06 -23.89
C GLU A 48 -10.58 2.94 -24.05
N GLU A 49 -11.12 3.26 -25.23
CA GLU A 49 -12.55 3.03 -25.55
C GLU A 49 -12.88 1.54 -25.58
N ALA A 50 -12.04 0.74 -26.24
CA ALA A 50 -12.19 -0.72 -26.26
C ALA A 50 -12.10 -1.31 -24.84
N LEU A 51 -11.16 -0.84 -24.02
CA LEU A 51 -10.98 -1.27 -22.64
C LEU A 51 -12.24 -0.99 -21.80
N ALA A 52 -12.80 0.21 -21.91
CA ALA A 52 -14.01 0.60 -21.18
C ALA A 52 -15.22 -0.23 -21.62
N ARG A 53 -15.38 -0.48 -22.93
CA ARG A 53 -16.44 -1.33 -23.48
C ARG A 53 -16.33 -2.76 -22.98
N GLU A 54 -15.16 -3.40 -23.11
CA GLU A 54 -14.95 -4.78 -22.68
C GLU A 54 -15.21 -4.94 -21.17
N VAL A 55 -14.78 -3.98 -20.34
CA VAL A 55 -15.09 -3.99 -18.91
C VAL A 55 -16.60 -3.89 -18.65
N GLU A 56 -17.31 -2.98 -19.32
CA GLU A 56 -18.76 -2.84 -19.13
C GLU A 56 -19.54 -4.05 -19.65
N GLU A 57 -19.15 -4.64 -20.77
CA GLU A 57 -19.78 -5.82 -21.35
C GLU A 57 -19.59 -7.05 -20.46
N GLU A 58 -18.36 -7.33 -20.05
CA GLU A 58 -18.04 -8.58 -19.36
C GLU A 58 -18.41 -8.54 -17.88
N THR A 59 -18.31 -7.37 -17.22
CA THR A 59 -18.50 -7.24 -15.76
C THR A 59 -19.69 -6.37 -15.35
N GLY A 60 -20.19 -5.51 -16.24
CA GLY A 60 -21.19 -4.49 -15.92
C GLY A 60 -20.64 -3.28 -15.16
N TRP A 61 -19.33 -3.23 -14.88
CA TRP A 61 -18.67 -2.10 -14.23
C TRP A 61 -18.25 -1.05 -15.25
N LYS A 62 -18.04 0.18 -14.79
CA LYS A 62 -17.52 1.26 -15.64
C LYS A 62 -16.10 1.59 -15.22
N VAL A 63 -15.19 1.68 -16.19
CA VAL A 63 -13.82 2.14 -15.91
C VAL A 63 -13.90 3.57 -15.37
N ARG A 64 -13.35 3.76 -14.17
CA ARG A 64 -13.23 5.08 -13.53
C ARG A 64 -11.92 5.74 -13.93
N ASP A 65 -10.80 5.04 -13.70
CA ASP A 65 -9.47 5.52 -14.02
C ASP A 65 -8.61 4.43 -14.68
N VAL A 66 -7.86 4.82 -15.70
CA VAL A 66 -6.70 4.06 -16.17
C VAL A 66 -5.49 4.50 -15.33
N VAL A 67 -5.07 3.63 -14.40
CA VAL A 67 -4.03 3.95 -13.42
C VAL A 67 -2.65 3.90 -14.06
N TRP A 68 -2.40 2.89 -14.90
CA TRP A 68 -1.09 2.66 -15.52
C TRP A 68 -1.18 1.62 -16.65
N THR A 69 -0.38 1.82 -17.70
CA THR A 69 -0.10 0.77 -18.71
C THR A 69 0.95 -0.19 -18.18
N VAL A 70 0.54 -1.41 -17.86
CA VAL A 70 1.39 -2.43 -17.23
C VAL A 70 2.29 -3.13 -18.26
N ALA A 71 1.74 -3.44 -19.43
CA ALA A 71 2.48 -4.12 -20.49
C ALA A 71 1.99 -3.73 -21.88
N ASP A 72 2.91 -3.82 -22.85
CA ASP A 72 2.69 -3.66 -24.28
C ASP A 72 3.50 -4.74 -24.99
N TRP A 73 2.83 -5.79 -25.45
CA TRP A 73 3.47 -7.04 -25.84
C TRP A 73 2.78 -7.68 -27.05
N GLU A 74 3.45 -8.65 -27.67
CA GLU A 74 2.93 -9.38 -28.83
C GLU A 74 2.77 -10.88 -28.52
N TRP A 75 1.73 -11.48 -29.08
CA TRP A 75 1.50 -12.92 -29.04
C TRP A 75 1.04 -13.45 -30.39
N GLU A 76 1.28 -14.73 -30.64
CA GLU A 76 0.92 -15.39 -31.89
C GLU A 76 -0.05 -16.55 -31.63
N TRP A 77 -1.08 -16.64 -32.47
CA TRP A 77 -1.95 -17.81 -32.52
C TRP A 77 -2.33 -18.12 -33.96
N GLU A 78 -2.22 -19.40 -34.34
CA GLU A 78 -2.46 -19.90 -35.71
C GLU A 78 -1.72 -19.06 -36.79
N GLY A 79 -0.48 -18.62 -36.52
CA GLY A 79 0.34 -17.84 -37.46
C GLY A 79 0.00 -16.34 -37.55
N ARG A 80 -0.93 -15.84 -36.73
CA ARG A 80 -1.26 -14.41 -36.64
C ARG A 80 -0.68 -13.80 -35.37
N VAL A 81 0.28 -12.88 -35.55
CA VAL A 81 0.82 -12.04 -34.48
C VAL A 81 -0.15 -10.89 -34.18
N ARG A 82 -0.43 -10.67 -32.90
CA ARG A 82 -1.29 -9.62 -32.36
C ARG A 82 -0.52 -8.82 -31.33
N ARG A 83 -0.78 -7.51 -31.27
CA ARG A 83 -0.28 -6.63 -30.21
C ARG A 83 -1.36 -6.38 -29.17
N GLU A 84 -1.01 -6.53 -27.89
CA GLU A 84 -1.89 -6.37 -26.75
C GLU A 84 -1.31 -5.33 -25.78
N VAL A 85 -2.18 -4.48 -25.25
CA VAL A 85 -1.82 -3.50 -24.22
C VAL A 85 -2.68 -3.72 -22.98
N ASP A 86 -2.04 -3.95 -21.85
CA ASP A 86 -2.69 -4.23 -20.58
C ASP A 86 -2.63 -3.04 -19.64
N TYR A 87 -3.78 -2.72 -19.07
CA TYR A 87 -3.95 -1.56 -18.18
C TYR A 87 -4.36 -2.01 -16.79
N LEU A 88 -3.75 -1.39 -15.79
CA LEU A 88 -4.26 -1.39 -14.42
C LEU A 88 -5.36 -0.34 -14.32
N VAL A 89 -6.54 -0.75 -13.88
CA VAL A 89 -7.72 0.14 -13.82
C VAL A 89 -8.45 0.06 -12.49
N THR A 90 -9.14 1.16 -12.17
CA THR A 90 -10.20 1.20 -11.15
C THR A 90 -11.56 1.29 -11.84
N VAL A 91 -12.61 0.83 -11.16
CA VAL A 91 -13.96 0.79 -11.73
C VAL A 91 -15.02 1.29 -10.74
N ASP A 92 -16.15 1.75 -11.29
CA ASP A 92 -17.40 2.02 -10.59
C ASP A 92 -18.36 0.82 -10.74
N GLY A 93 -18.90 0.35 -9.62
CA GLY A 93 -19.88 -0.74 -9.57
C GLY A 93 -19.83 -1.53 -8.26
N ASP A 94 -20.74 -2.50 -8.10
CA ASP A 94 -20.71 -3.44 -6.97
C ASP A 94 -19.66 -4.53 -7.22
N LEU A 95 -18.47 -4.35 -6.63
CA LEU A 95 -17.34 -5.28 -6.75
C LEU A 95 -17.61 -6.66 -6.13
N THR A 96 -18.65 -6.77 -5.29
CA THR A 96 -19.04 -8.03 -4.64
C THR A 96 -19.97 -8.87 -5.53
N ARG A 97 -20.55 -8.26 -6.57
CA ARG A 97 -21.51 -8.90 -7.50
C ARG A 97 -21.21 -8.55 -8.96
N PRO A 98 -20.04 -8.96 -9.49
CA PRO A 98 -19.76 -8.81 -10.93
C PRO A 98 -20.84 -9.50 -11.76
N ARG A 99 -21.23 -8.88 -12.88
CA ARG A 99 -21.90 -9.61 -13.96
C ARG A 99 -20.87 -10.52 -14.62
N LEU A 100 -21.29 -11.68 -15.12
CA LEU A 100 -20.50 -12.49 -16.04
C LEU A 100 -21.22 -12.53 -17.37
N GLU A 101 -20.51 -12.30 -18.46
CA GLU A 101 -21.10 -12.44 -19.78
C GLU A 101 -21.51 -13.89 -20.06
N ALA A 102 -22.82 -14.08 -20.26
CA ALA A 102 -23.42 -15.38 -20.46
C ALA A 102 -22.79 -16.11 -21.67
N GLY A 103 -22.30 -17.33 -21.44
CA GLY A 103 -21.72 -18.19 -22.49
C GLY A 103 -20.22 -17.95 -22.74
N LYS A 104 -19.63 -16.84 -22.26
CA LYS A 104 -18.18 -16.62 -22.32
C LYS A 104 -17.47 -17.02 -21.02
N HIS A 105 -18.06 -16.68 -19.87
CA HIS A 105 -17.45 -16.89 -18.56
C HIS A 105 -18.43 -17.56 -17.60
N ASP A 106 -17.93 -18.45 -16.73
CA ASP A 106 -18.77 -19.22 -15.80
C ASP A 106 -18.42 -19.05 -14.31
N LEU A 107 -17.23 -18.53 -14.01
CA LEU A 107 -16.77 -18.22 -12.66
C LEU A 107 -15.95 -16.94 -12.65
N SER A 108 -15.86 -16.30 -11.48
CA SER A 108 -14.90 -15.23 -11.22
C SER A 108 -14.38 -15.27 -9.79
N THR A 109 -13.24 -14.63 -9.57
CA THR A 109 -12.62 -14.46 -8.25
C THR A 109 -11.75 -13.22 -8.21
N TRP A 110 -11.37 -12.82 -6.99
CA TRP A 110 -10.33 -11.85 -6.73
C TRP A 110 -9.04 -12.58 -6.38
N ALA A 111 -7.98 -12.39 -7.15
CA ALA A 111 -6.69 -13.03 -6.95
C ALA A 111 -5.69 -12.12 -6.22
N GLY A 112 -5.24 -12.55 -5.06
CA GLY A 112 -4.12 -11.99 -4.32
C GLY A 112 -2.81 -12.75 -4.57
N PRO A 113 -1.75 -12.46 -3.77
CA PRO A 113 -0.43 -13.10 -3.91
C PRO A 113 -0.42 -14.63 -3.77
N ASP A 114 -1.44 -15.19 -3.12
CA ASP A 114 -1.58 -16.63 -2.87
C ASP A 114 -2.44 -17.35 -3.92
N ASP A 115 -3.12 -16.59 -4.78
CA ASP A 115 -4.07 -17.13 -5.77
C ASP A 115 -3.48 -17.21 -7.19
N LEU A 116 -2.23 -16.79 -7.38
CA LEU A 116 -1.61 -16.63 -8.70
C LEU A 116 -1.50 -17.94 -9.51
N ASP A 117 -1.55 -19.09 -8.85
CA ASP A 117 -1.53 -20.40 -9.51
C ASP A 117 -2.85 -20.73 -10.23
N LEU A 118 -3.94 -20.01 -9.93
CA LEU A 118 -5.19 -20.12 -10.68
C LEU A 118 -4.99 -19.85 -12.18
N LEU A 119 -4.11 -18.90 -12.52
CA LEU A 119 -3.79 -18.56 -13.92
C LEU A 119 -3.05 -19.66 -14.66
N MET A 120 -2.55 -20.69 -13.94
CA MET A 120 -1.93 -21.87 -14.52
C MET A 120 -2.89 -23.06 -14.64
N VAL A 121 -4.09 -22.99 -14.07
CA VAL A 121 -5.10 -24.05 -14.20
C VAL A 121 -5.52 -24.17 -15.66
N ASN A 122 -5.50 -25.40 -16.18
CA ASN A 122 -5.78 -25.74 -17.59
C ASN A 122 -4.85 -25.11 -18.63
N ARG A 123 -3.74 -24.47 -18.22
CA ARG A 123 -2.68 -23.99 -19.13
C ARG A 123 -1.72 -25.13 -19.48
N THR A 124 -1.97 -25.80 -20.60
CA THR A 124 -1.14 -26.95 -21.06
C THR A 124 0.08 -26.54 -21.87
N ASP A 125 0.13 -25.30 -22.35
CA ASP A 125 1.25 -24.69 -23.07
C ASP A 125 2.40 -24.25 -22.14
N GLY A 126 2.13 -24.15 -20.83
CA GLY A 126 3.07 -23.64 -19.84
C GLY A 126 3.32 -22.12 -19.95
N ASP A 127 2.51 -21.38 -20.72
CA ASP A 127 2.67 -19.94 -20.88
C ASP A 127 2.36 -19.22 -19.57
N ARG A 128 3.36 -18.50 -19.04
CA ARG A 128 3.30 -17.77 -17.77
C ARG A 128 3.08 -16.27 -17.94
N ARG A 129 2.99 -15.74 -19.16
CA ARG A 129 2.96 -14.27 -19.39
C ARG A 129 1.83 -13.60 -18.64
N LEU A 130 0.59 -14.07 -18.80
CA LEU A 130 -0.55 -13.51 -18.08
C LEU A 130 -0.41 -13.66 -16.56
N ARG A 131 0.09 -14.82 -16.10
CA ARG A 131 0.33 -15.07 -14.69
C ARG A 131 1.32 -14.08 -14.10
N ASP A 132 2.43 -13.84 -14.78
CA ASP A 132 3.48 -12.93 -14.32
C ASP A 132 3.04 -11.47 -14.41
N LEU A 133 2.23 -11.11 -15.40
CA LEU A 133 1.57 -9.81 -15.51
C LEU A 133 0.64 -9.54 -14.33
N VAL A 134 -0.25 -10.48 -14.00
CA VAL A 134 -1.14 -10.37 -12.84
C VAL A 134 -0.35 -10.35 -11.54
N ALA A 135 0.69 -11.18 -11.41
CA ALA A 135 1.58 -11.17 -10.25
C ALA A 135 2.26 -9.80 -10.06
N HIS A 136 2.70 -9.19 -11.16
CA HIS A 136 3.25 -7.85 -11.15
C HIS A 136 2.22 -6.84 -10.66
N ALA A 137 1.01 -6.82 -11.24
CA ALA A 137 -0.07 -5.91 -10.86
C ALA A 137 -0.52 -6.05 -9.39
N VAL A 138 -0.67 -7.29 -8.90
CA VAL A 138 -1.02 -7.59 -7.50
C VAL A 138 0.02 -7.05 -6.53
N ARG A 139 1.30 -7.11 -6.90
CA ARG A 139 2.43 -6.69 -6.05
C ARG A 139 2.78 -5.21 -6.21
N THR A 140 2.44 -4.55 -7.31
CA THR A 140 2.71 -3.11 -7.52
C THR A 140 2.00 -2.26 -6.49
N ARG A 141 2.65 -1.22 -5.97
CA ARG A 141 2.04 -0.25 -5.04
C ARG A 141 2.16 1.16 -5.62
N PHE A 142 1.12 1.95 -5.43
CA PHE A 142 1.14 3.38 -5.73
C PHE A 142 1.00 4.13 -4.41
N THR A 143 1.86 5.11 -4.23
CA THR A 143 1.83 6.08 -3.14
C THR A 143 1.58 7.45 -3.76
N ASP A 144 1.53 8.52 -2.97
CA ASP A 144 1.29 9.86 -3.51
C ASP A 144 2.30 10.23 -4.61
N ARG A 145 3.57 9.86 -4.43
CA ARG A 145 4.66 10.26 -5.31
C ARG A 145 5.38 9.09 -5.97
N LEU A 146 5.29 7.87 -5.45
CA LEU A 146 6.01 6.70 -6.00
C LEU A 146 5.12 5.65 -6.63
N ARG A 147 5.55 5.14 -7.79
CA ARG A 147 5.14 3.85 -8.35
C ARG A 147 6.18 2.83 -7.94
N LEU A 148 5.76 1.80 -7.21
CA LEU A 148 6.60 0.75 -6.67
C LEU A 148 6.33 -0.55 -7.43
N GLU A 149 7.26 -0.95 -8.29
CA GLU A 149 7.14 -2.14 -9.15
C GLU A 149 7.95 -3.31 -8.59
N PRO A 150 7.38 -4.53 -8.47
CA PRO A 150 8.10 -5.66 -7.90
C PRO A 150 9.30 -5.99 -8.79
N ILE A 151 10.50 -6.10 -8.20
CA ILE A 151 11.69 -6.43 -8.98
C ILE A 151 11.51 -7.81 -9.60
N THR A 152 11.59 -7.84 -10.92
CA THR A 152 11.55 -9.04 -11.76
C THR A 152 12.73 -9.08 -12.72
N GLY A 153 13.11 -10.29 -13.14
CA GLY A 153 13.88 -10.47 -14.36
C GLY A 153 13.04 -10.17 -15.61
N PRO A 154 13.67 -10.02 -16.78
CA PRO A 154 12.94 -9.93 -18.04
C PRO A 154 12.13 -11.21 -18.27
N ASN A 155 10.90 -11.07 -18.74
CA ASN A 155 10.11 -12.19 -19.26
C ASN A 155 9.41 -11.76 -20.57
N GLY A 156 8.68 -12.66 -21.22
CA GLY A 156 8.05 -12.39 -22.52
C GLY A 156 6.95 -11.32 -22.53
N VAL A 157 6.71 -10.62 -21.41
CA VAL A 157 5.69 -9.57 -21.26
C VAL A 157 6.21 -8.33 -20.50
N LEU A 158 7.13 -8.50 -19.55
CA LEU A 158 7.72 -7.44 -18.73
C LEU A 158 9.22 -7.32 -19.03
N PRO A 159 9.76 -6.09 -19.16
CA PRO A 159 11.15 -5.86 -19.53
C PRO A 159 12.15 -6.24 -18.41
N GLY A 160 11.70 -6.38 -17.17
CA GLY A 160 12.54 -6.64 -16.00
C GLY A 160 13.33 -5.41 -15.54
N HIS A 161 14.06 -5.56 -14.43
CA HIS A 161 14.62 -4.43 -13.68
C HIS A 161 16.15 -4.47 -13.52
N ALA A 162 16.85 -5.32 -14.30
CA ALA A 162 18.30 -5.40 -14.25
C ALA A 162 19.00 -4.05 -14.54
N PRO A 163 18.58 -3.26 -15.55
CA PRO A 163 19.18 -1.95 -15.80
C PRO A 163 19.00 -0.96 -14.63
N ASP A 164 17.84 -1.00 -13.95
CA ASP A 164 17.57 -0.13 -12.81
C ASP A 164 18.42 -0.50 -11.60
N LEU A 165 18.58 -1.79 -11.32
CA LEU A 165 19.50 -2.26 -10.29
C LEU A 165 20.93 -1.82 -10.59
N GLN A 166 21.40 -1.94 -11.83
CA GLN A 166 22.75 -1.47 -12.18
C GLN A 166 22.91 0.02 -11.88
N ARG A 167 21.94 0.85 -12.26
CA ARG A 167 21.97 2.31 -11.98
C ARG A 167 21.97 2.60 -10.48
N ILE A 168 21.16 1.90 -9.70
CA ILE A 168 21.09 2.07 -8.23
C ILE A 168 22.42 1.73 -7.58
N PHE A 169 23.01 0.58 -7.90
CA PHE A 169 24.26 0.15 -7.28
C PHE A 169 25.51 0.85 -7.85
N ALA A 170 25.38 1.57 -8.98
CA ALA A 170 26.43 2.43 -9.53
C ALA A 170 26.46 3.83 -8.89
N ASP A 171 25.38 4.25 -8.23
CA ASP A 171 25.33 5.53 -7.52
C ASP A 171 26.33 5.53 -6.34
N PRO A 172 27.28 6.49 -6.26
CA PRO A 172 28.30 6.48 -5.22
C PRO A 172 27.76 6.55 -3.79
N TRP A 173 26.62 7.21 -3.58
CA TRP A 173 25.97 7.28 -2.28
C TRP A 173 25.47 5.90 -1.85
N VAL A 174 24.85 5.16 -2.78
CA VAL A 174 24.37 3.80 -2.53
C VAL A 174 25.56 2.84 -2.39
N ALA A 175 26.50 2.88 -3.33
CA ALA A 175 27.64 1.97 -3.42
C ALA A 175 28.51 1.97 -2.15
N ARG A 176 28.55 3.07 -1.39
CA ARG A 176 29.25 3.13 -0.09
C ARG A 176 28.77 2.06 0.92
N TRP A 177 27.51 1.68 0.86
CA TRP A 177 26.89 0.73 1.79
C TRP A 177 26.87 -0.71 1.26
N TYR A 178 27.41 -0.93 0.06
CA TYR A 178 27.40 -2.22 -0.62
C TYR A 178 28.80 -2.55 -1.14
N ASP A 179 29.01 -3.81 -1.50
CA ASP A 179 30.30 -4.28 -2.06
C ASP A 179 30.47 -3.87 -3.54
N GLY A 180 30.35 -2.57 -3.83
CA GLY A 180 30.57 -1.99 -5.14
C GLY A 180 29.39 -2.07 -6.13
N THR A 181 29.72 -1.89 -7.42
CA THR A 181 28.77 -1.78 -8.53
C THR A 181 28.44 -3.13 -9.15
N LEU A 182 27.24 -3.27 -9.74
CA LEU A 182 26.84 -4.51 -10.43
C LEU A 182 27.24 -4.50 -11.92
N SER A 183 27.89 -5.57 -12.38
CA SER A 183 27.96 -5.89 -13.80
C SER A 183 26.56 -6.22 -14.37
N PRO A 184 26.35 -6.16 -15.70
CA PRO A 184 25.07 -6.51 -16.31
C PRO A 184 24.57 -7.92 -15.91
N ASP A 185 25.45 -8.91 -15.89
CA ASP A 185 25.09 -10.29 -15.52
C ASP A 185 24.72 -10.41 -14.04
N GLN A 186 25.47 -9.73 -13.15
CA GLN A 186 25.14 -9.69 -11.72
C GLN A 186 23.80 -8.98 -11.47
N ALA A 187 23.50 -7.92 -12.23
CA ALA A 187 22.22 -7.22 -12.12
C ALA A 187 21.06 -8.07 -12.63
N ALA A 188 21.24 -8.80 -13.74
CA ALA A 188 20.26 -9.75 -14.25
C ALA A 188 20.00 -10.90 -13.28
N GLN A 189 21.06 -11.50 -12.72
CA GLN A 189 20.94 -12.55 -11.70
C GLN A 189 20.21 -12.03 -10.46
N ARG A 190 20.57 -10.85 -9.95
CA ARG A 190 19.91 -10.26 -8.78
C ARG A 190 18.43 -9.95 -9.05
N ALA A 191 18.08 -9.51 -10.26
CA ALA A 191 16.67 -9.31 -10.64
C ALA A 191 15.89 -10.63 -10.65
N ALA A 192 16.49 -11.71 -11.18
CA ALA A 192 15.91 -13.05 -11.16
C ALA A 192 15.77 -13.61 -9.73
N ASP A 193 16.77 -13.39 -8.86
CA ASP A 193 16.73 -13.80 -7.46
C ASP A 193 15.63 -13.08 -6.69
N HIS A 194 15.42 -11.78 -6.96
CA HIS A 194 14.31 -11.03 -6.40
C HIS A 194 12.96 -11.56 -6.88
N GLN A 195 12.82 -11.90 -8.17
CA GLN A 195 11.61 -12.54 -8.69
C GLN A 195 11.34 -13.86 -8.00
N ALA A 196 12.35 -14.72 -7.87
CA ALA A 196 12.24 -16.00 -7.17
C ALA A 196 11.89 -15.82 -5.68
N GLY A 197 12.43 -14.76 -5.05
CA GLY A 197 12.07 -14.36 -3.68
C GLY A 197 10.59 -13.99 -3.56
N TRP A 198 10.06 -13.19 -4.49
CA TRP A 198 8.62 -12.89 -4.52
C TRP A 198 7.75 -14.14 -4.64
N GLU A 199 8.20 -15.16 -5.37
CA GLU A 199 7.46 -16.42 -5.49
C GLU A 199 7.53 -17.29 -4.25
N ARG A 200 8.73 -17.45 -3.68
CA ARG A 200 8.98 -18.30 -2.52
C ARG A 200 8.44 -17.70 -1.23
N ASP A 201 8.70 -16.42 -1.01
CA ASP A 201 8.52 -15.77 0.29
C ASP A 201 7.26 -14.89 0.35
N LYS A 202 6.60 -14.67 -0.81
CA LYS A 202 5.52 -13.70 -1.02
C LYS A 202 5.90 -12.26 -0.68
N ALA A 203 7.19 -12.01 -0.43
CA ALA A 203 7.77 -10.76 0.00
C ALA A 203 9.01 -10.48 -0.85
N GLY A 204 9.28 -9.20 -1.12
CA GLY A 204 10.42 -8.80 -1.90
C GLY A 204 10.57 -7.29 -2.00
N LYS A 205 11.52 -6.89 -2.82
CA LYS A 205 11.89 -5.49 -3.01
C LYS A 205 11.26 -4.99 -4.30
N TRP A 206 10.76 -3.76 -4.25
CA TRP A 206 10.29 -2.98 -5.40
C TRP A 206 11.41 -2.08 -5.93
N ILE A 207 11.35 -1.76 -7.22
CA ILE A 207 11.92 -0.53 -7.77
C ILE A 207 10.93 0.61 -7.54
N ALA A 208 11.43 1.77 -7.15
CA ALA A 208 10.66 2.97 -6.96
C ALA A 208 10.92 3.96 -8.09
N TYR A 209 9.85 4.39 -8.76
CA TYR A 209 9.86 5.46 -9.74
C TYR A 209 8.99 6.63 -9.25
N ASP A 210 9.41 7.86 -9.52
CA ASP A 210 8.58 9.05 -9.34
C ASP A 210 7.39 8.97 -10.31
N ARG A 211 6.16 9.08 -9.79
CA ARG A 211 4.92 8.86 -10.56
C ARG A 211 4.71 9.88 -11.67
N THR A 212 5.22 11.10 -11.49
CA THR A 212 4.99 12.20 -12.43
C THR A 212 6.02 12.19 -13.54
N THR A 213 7.28 11.98 -13.17
CA THR A 213 8.41 12.09 -14.12
C THR A 213 8.82 10.75 -14.73
N GLY A 214 8.46 9.63 -14.07
CA GLY A 214 8.95 8.29 -14.42
C GLY A 214 10.42 8.08 -14.05
N GLU A 215 11.05 9.03 -13.36
CA GLU A 215 12.45 8.91 -12.96
C GLU A 215 12.65 7.84 -11.90
N LEU A 216 13.72 7.05 -12.07
CA LEU A 216 14.16 6.09 -11.06
C LEU A 216 14.54 6.83 -9.78
N ALA A 217 13.92 6.46 -8.66
CA ALA A 217 14.21 7.01 -7.34
C ALA A 217 15.08 6.06 -6.50
N GLY A 218 14.93 4.75 -6.67
CA GLY A 218 15.68 3.75 -5.92
C GLY A 218 14.96 2.41 -5.82
N ARG A 219 15.18 1.70 -4.70
CA ARG A 219 14.51 0.44 -4.38
C ARG A 219 14.19 0.33 -2.89
N GLY A 220 13.30 -0.58 -2.54
CA GLY A 220 13.10 -1.00 -1.15
C GLY A 220 11.91 -1.91 -1.00
N GLY A 221 11.53 -2.25 0.24
CA GLY A 221 10.43 -3.16 0.53
C GLY A 221 10.88 -4.27 1.46
N LEU A 222 10.23 -5.43 1.39
CA LEU A 222 10.45 -6.51 2.33
C LEU A 222 11.51 -7.52 1.86
N SER A 223 12.08 -8.24 2.81
CA SER A 223 12.79 -9.51 2.62
C SER A 223 12.38 -10.47 3.73
N ARG A 224 12.49 -11.78 3.51
CA ARG A 224 12.52 -12.74 4.63
C ARG A 224 13.95 -13.12 4.95
N ILE A 225 14.36 -12.95 6.20
CA ILE A 225 15.68 -13.40 6.65
C ILE A 225 15.66 -14.95 6.72
N PRO A 226 16.65 -15.64 6.13
CA PRO A 226 16.73 -17.09 6.22
C PRO A 226 16.83 -17.57 7.68
N SER A 227 16.03 -18.57 8.03
CA SER A 227 16.05 -19.20 9.36
C SER A 227 17.38 -19.91 9.62
N GLY A 228 17.82 -19.97 10.89
CA GLY A 228 19.05 -20.65 11.29
C GLY A 228 20.34 -19.92 10.88
N THR A 229 20.24 -18.66 10.48
CA THR A 229 21.41 -17.78 10.32
C THR A 229 21.71 -17.10 11.66
N PRO A 230 23.00 -16.81 11.98
CA PRO A 230 23.35 -16.10 13.21
C PRO A 230 22.59 -14.77 13.38
N THR A 231 22.40 -14.04 12.28
CA THR A 231 21.60 -12.80 12.25
C THR A 231 20.14 -13.05 12.63
N ALA A 232 19.50 -14.07 12.06
CA ALA A 232 18.11 -14.39 12.40
C ALA A 232 17.95 -14.81 13.87
N GLU A 233 18.90 -15.59 14.40
CA GLU A 233 18.89 -16.02 15.81
C GLU A 233 19.08 -14.83 16.76
N ALA A 234 20.03 -13.94 16.46
CA ALA A 234 20.29 -12.74 17.26
C ALA A 234 19.09 -11.79 17.26
N ILE A 235 18.45 -11.56 16.11
CA ILE A 235 17.24 -10.73 16.03
C ILE A 235 16.09 -11.40 16.78
N ALA A 236 15.85 -12.70 16.58
CA ALA A 236 14.78 -13.42 17.29
C ALA A 236 14.95 -13.38 18.82
N ALA A 237 16.18 -13.47 19.31
CA ALA A 237 16.48 -13.32 20.73
C ALA A 237 16.21 -11.91 21.25
N LEU A 238 16.33 -10.90 20.39
CA LEU A 238 16.14 -9.49 20.73
C LEU A 238 14.67 -9.05 20.70
N VAL A 239 13.94 -9.40 19.62
CA VAL A 239 12.57 -8.90 19.38
C VAL A 239 11.48 -9.93 19.68
N GLY A 240 11.84 -11.18 19.94
CA GLY A 240 10.91 -12.22 20.37
C GLY A 240 10.24 -13.03 19.24
N PRO A 241 9.31 -13.93 19.63
CA PRO A 241 8.78 -14.97 18.75
C PRO A 241 7.83 -14.44 17.65
N GLU A 242 7.15 -13.31 17.89
CA GLU A 242 6.22 -12.71 16.94
C GLU A 242 6.91 -12.37 15.61
N TRP A 243 8.10 -11.79 15.68
CA TRP A 243 8.91 -11.58 14.48
C TRP A 243 9.52 -12.88 13.94
N ALA A 244 9.95 -13.80 14.81
CA ALA A 244 10.64 -15.02 14.38
C ALA A 244 9.79 -15.95 13.49
N ALA A 245 8.46 -15.88 13.62
CA ALA A 245 7.53 -16.58 12.75
C ALA A 245 7.64 -16.11 11.29
N ASP A 246 7.63 -14.80 11.07
CA ASP A 246 7.61 -14.18 9.74
C ASP A 246 9.00 -13.87 9.17
N ARG A 247 9.94 -13.47 10.03
CA ARG A 247 11.31 -13.03 9.72
C ARG A 247 11.38 -11.91 8.70
N LEU A 248 10.38 -11.03 8.69
CA LEU A 248 10.31 -9.94 7.73
C LEU A 248 11.25 -8.79 8.11
N GLU A 249 12.08 -8.41 7.16
CA GLU A 249 12.95 -7.23 7.20
C GLU A 249 12.45 -6.20 6.18
N LEU A 250 12.37 -4.94 6.60
CA LEU A 250 12.13 -3.80 5.73
C LEU A 250 13.44 -3.04 5.51
N GLY A 251 13.73 -2.70 4.25
CA GLY A 251 14.93 -1.97 3.90
C GLY A 251 14.81 -1.23 2.57
N TRP A 252 15.66 -0.22 2.37
CA TRP A 252 15.59 0.74 1.26
C TRP A 252 16.99 1.19 0.81
N ALA A 253 17.09 1.60 -0.45
CA ALA A 253 18.24 2.28 -1.02
C ALA A 253 17.75 3.27 -2.07
N LEU A 254 17.92 4.58 -1.80
CA LEU A 254 17.55 5.64 -2.73
C LEU A 254 18.80 6.24 -3.38
N LEU A 255 18.65 6.60 -4.65
CA LEU A 255 19.65 7.38 -5.39
C LEU A 255 19.91 8.71 -4.70
N GLU A 256 21.10 9.28 -4.91
CA GLU A 256 21.46 10.56 -4.30
C GLU A 256 20.46 11.68 -4.65
N SER A 257 20.02 11.72 -5.91
CA SER A 257 19.04 12.68 -6.45
C SER A 257 17.64 12.58 -5.81
N ALA A 258 17.30 11.45 -5.19
CA ALA A 258 15.99 11.19 -4.60
C ALA A 258 15.96 11.40 -3.07
N ARG A 259 17.10 11.75 -2.45
CA ARG A 259 17.21 11.94 -0.99
C ARG A 259 16.67 13.27 -0.52
N GLY A 260 16.44 13.37 0.80
CA GLY A 260 15.98 14.60 1.45
C GLY A 260 14.51 14.97 1.17
N ARG A 261 13.81 14.19 0.33
CA ARG A 261 12.42 14.43 -0.09
C ARG A 261 11.37 13.62 0.69
N GLY A 262 11.81 12.77 1.64
CA GLY A 262 10.94 11.87 2.41
C GLY A 262 10.53 10.59 1.66
N LEU A 263 11.06 10.34 0.46
CA LEU A 263 10.68 9.19 -0.37
C LEU A 263 11.01 7.83 0.27
N ALA A 264 12.07 7.73 1.09
CA ALA A 264 12.41 6.48 1.77
C ALA A 264 11.38 6.11 2.84
N THR A 265 10.87 7.12 3.56
CA THR A 265 9.79 6.95 4.53
C THR A 265 8.49 6.57 3.82
N GLU A 266 8.15 7.24 2.71
CA GLU A 266 6.96 6.89 1.91
C GLU A 266 7.01 5.44 1.38
N LEU A 267 8.16 5.04 0.82
CA LEU A 267 8.41 3.67 0.40
C LEU A 267 8.29 2.69 1.57
N GLY A 268 8.93 3.02 2.70
CA GLY A 268 8.89 2.20 3.91
C GLY A 268 7.47 1.98 4.42
N ARG A 269 6.63 3.02 4.40
CA ARG A 269 5.21 2.93 4.78
C ARG A 269 4.43 1.98 3.88
N ALA A 270 4.69 2.00 2.56
CA ALA A 270 4.09 1.05 1.62
C ALA A 270 4.57 -0.39 1.89
N GLY A 271 5.81 -0.58 2.32
CA GLY A 271 6.35 -1.88 2.73
C GLY A 271 5.70 -2.42 4.01
N LEU A 272 5.51 -1.58 5.02
CA LEU A 272 4.79 -1.95 6.24
C LEU A 272 3.32 -2.27 5.94
N ASP A 273 2.64 -1.45 5.13
CA ASP A 273 1.28 -1.75 4.68
C ASP A 273 1.19 -3.13 4.00
N TYR A 274 2.09 -3.44 3.07
CA TYR A 274 2.12 -4.76 2.45
C TYR A 274 2.32 -5.88 3.49
N ALA A 275 3.25 -5.71 4.44
CA ALA A 275 3.50 -6.71 5.47
C ALA A 275 2.26 -7.00 6.33
N PHE A 276 1.55 -5.96 6.79
CA PHE A 276 0.46 -6.11 7.74
C PHE A 276 -0.89 -6.36 7.09
N SER A 277 -1.18 -5.66 5.98
CA SER A 277 -2.46 -5.74 5.29
C SER A 277 -2.53 -6.92 4.34
N THR A 278 -1.43 -7.24 3.65
CA THR A 278 -1.37 -8.33 2.66
C THR A 278 -0.81 -9.61 3.26
N LEU A 279 0.37 -9.57 3.90
CA LEU A 279 1.00 -10.78 4.45
C LEU A 279 0.48 -11.15 5.85
N ARG A 280 -0.29 -10.26 6.50
CA ARG A 280 -0.82 -10.45 7.86
C ARG A 280 0.26 -10.73 8.91
N ALA A 281 1.46 -10.17 8.71
CA ALA A 281 2.57 -10.35 9.63
C ALA A 281 2.25 -9.82 11.04
N SER A 282 2.85 -10.41 12.07
CA SER A 282 2.77 -9.88 13.44
C SER A 282 3.74 -8.72 13.64
N SER A 283 4.95 -8.84 13.08
CA SER A 283 6.04 -7.90 13.35
C SER A 283 6.99 -7.79 12.16
N VAL A 284 7.56 -6.59 11.99
CA VAL A 284 8.56 -6.28 10.97
C VAL A 284 9.73 -5.57 11.61
N ILE A 285 10.95 -5.99 11.28
CA ILE A 285 12.17 -5.29 11.71
C ILE A 285 12.78 -4.49 10.56
N ALA A 286 13.62 -3.53 10.92
CA ALA A 286 14.58 -2.91 10.04
C ALA A 286 15.88 -2.75 10.84
N PHE A 287 17.03 -2.99 10.23
CA PHE A 287 18.31 -2.85 10.92
C PHE A 287 19.38 -2.29 10.01
N THR A 288 20.35 -1.60 10.60
CA THR A 288 21.42 -0.91 9.88
C THR A 288 22.62 -0.72 10.79
N GLU A 289 23.81 -0.54 10.22
CA GLU A 289 25.01 -0.14 10.95
C GLU A 289 24.76 1.15 11.74
N GLN A 290 25.24 1.26 12.97
CA GLN A 290 25.06 2.46 13.80
C GLN A 290 25.61 3.74 13.18
N VAL A 291 26.59 3.62 12.27
CA VAL A 291 27.13 4.77 11.53
C VAL A 291 26.16 5.30 10.48
N ASN A 292 25.11 4.55 10.14
CA ASN A 292 24.09 4.91 9.15
C ASN A 292 22.90 5.66 9.78
N THR A 293 23.18 6.85 10.28
CA THR A 293 22.17 7.70 10.94
C THR A 293 21.01 8.08 10.02
N ALA A 294 21.22 8.08 8.70
CA ALA A 294 20.18 8.36 7.73
C ALA A 294 19.10 7.27 7.70
N SER A 295 19.52 6.00 7.77
CA SER A 295 18.60 4.86 7.81
C SER A 295 17.85 4.79 9.14
N GLU A 296 18.53 5.01 10.27
CA GLU A 296 17.87 5.11 11.58
C GLU A 296 16.82 6.23 11.61
N ALA A 297 17.10 7.38 10.99
CA ALA A 297 16.15 8.47 10.92
C ALA A 297 14.91 8.11 10.09
N VAL A 298 15.01 7.20 9.11
CA VAL A 298 13.84 6.68 8.39
C VAL A 298 13.06 5.72 9.28
N MET A 299 13.72 4.79 9.99
CA MET A 299 13.07 3.86 10.93
C MET A 299 12.26 4.61 12.00
N LYS A 300 12.83 5.67 12.59
CA LYS A 300 12.13 6.53 13.56
C LYS A 300 10.90 7.21 12.95
N ARG A 301 10.99 7.72 11.72
CA ARG A 301 9.84 8.34 11.01
C ARG A 301 8.78 7.33 10.58
N LEU A 302 9.14 6.05 10.48
CA LEU A 302 8.20 4.95 10.27
C LEU A 302 7.52 4.51 11.57
N GLY A 303 7.87 5.13 12.71
CA GLY A 303 7.34 4.76 14.02
C GLY A 303 7.84 3.41 14.53
N MET A 304 9.01 2.96 14.03
CA MET A 304 9.65 1.75 14.54
C MET A 304 10.39 2.08 15.83
N GLU A 305 10.30 1.18 16.81
CA GLU A 305 10.92 1.30 18.12
C GLU A 305 12.31 0.66 18.12
N TYR A 306 13.26 1.28 18.82
CA TYR A 306 14.59 0.72 18.98
C TYR A 306 14.56 -0.49 19.91
N ALA A 307 14.89 -1.67 19.39
CA ALA A 307 14.89 -2.93 20.15
C ALA A 307 16.25 -3.23 20.79
N GLY A 308 17.34 -2.69 20.24
CA GLY A 308 18.71 -2.95 20.69
C GLY A 308 19.68 -3.16 19.55
N GLU A 309 20.75 -3.91 19.80
CA GLU A 309 21.83 -4.15 18.84
C GLU A 309 22.03 -5.63 18.55
N ILE A 310 22.41 -5.93 17.32
CA ILE A 310 23.03 -7.20 16.94
C ILE A 310 24.44 -6.94 16.41
N ARG A 311 25.24 -8.01 16.30
CA ARG A 311 26.58 -7.97 15.71
C ARG A 311 26.61 -8.73 14.39
N ALA A 312 27.21 -8.12 13.38
CA ALA A 312 27.39 -8.72 12.06
C ALA A 312 28.54 -8.04 11.30
N GLU A 313 28.91 -8.60 10.15
CA GLU A 313 29.88 -7.95 9.27
C GLU A 313 29.34 -6.63 8.74
N GLY A 314 30.03 -5.51 8.98
CA GLY A 314 29.60 -4.17 8.57
C GLY A 314 30.51 -3.04 9.03
N TRP A 315 30.05 -1.80 8.88
CA TRP A 315 30.81 -0.60 9.28
C TRP A 315 30.69 -0.29 10.77
N ALA A 316 31.81 0.00 11.43
CA ALA A 316 31.86 0.37 12.84
C ALA A 316 32.28 1.85 13.05
N PRO A 317 31.79 2.52 14.11
CA PRO A 317 32.18 3.90 14.42
C PRO A 317 33.69 4.07 14.58
N GLY A 318 34.27 5.03 13.87
CA GLY A 318 35.69 5.36 13.98
C GLY A 318 36.66 4.37 13.33
N VAL A 319 36.16 3.37 12.58
CA VAL A 319 36.98 2.39 11.87
C VAL A 319 36.84 2.59 10.34
N PRO A 320 37.94 2.62 9.57
CA PRO A 320 37.89 2.97 8.15
C PRO A 320 37.46 1.83 7.22
N ASP A 321 37.26 0.62 7.75
CA ASP A 321 36.97 -0.59 6.99
C ASP A 321 35.85 -1.41 7.62
N VAL A 322 35.21 -2.28 6.82
CA VAL A 322 34.21 -3.25 7.28
C VAL A 322 34.83 -4.19 8.33
N GLN A 323 34.12 -4.37 9.44
CA GLN A 323 34.50 -5.21 10.57
C GLN A 323 33.60 -6.44 10.64
N PRO A 324 34.11 -7.62 11.06
CA PRO A 324 33.31 -8.84 11.17
C PRO A 324 32.25 -8.82 12.29
N ASP A 325 32.36 -7.89 13.25
CA ASP A 325 31.53 -7.82 14.46
C ASP A 325 31.01 -6.38 14.72
N ALA A 326 30.63 -5.68 13.66
CA ALA A 326 30.12 -4.32 13.75
C ALA A 326 28.73 -4.28 14.42
N PRO A 327 28.42 -3.20 15.17
CA PRO A 327 27.11 -3.03 15.78
C PRO A 327 26.07 -2.57 14.74
N PHE A 328 24.95 -3.30 14.67
CA PHE A 328 23.77 -2.91 13.92
C PHE A 328 22.64 -2.57 14.88
N ALA A 329 22.06 -1.38 14.74
CA ALA A 329 20.86 -1.00 15.44
C ALA A 329 19.66 -1.73 14.83
N VAL A 330 18.85 -2.37 15.68
CA VAL A 330 17.61 -3.05 15.27
C VAL A 330 16.42 -2.25 15.74
N TYR A 331 15.52 -1.96 14.80
CA TYR A 331 14.23 -1.35 15.06
C TYR A 331 13.12 -2.33 14.70
N VAL A 332 12.01 -2.27 15.44
CA VAL A 332 10.87 -3.17 15.27
C VAL A 332 9.57 -2.39 15.26
N VAL A 333 8.60 -2.85 14.50
CA VAL A 333 7.20 -2.43 14.61
C VAL A 333 6.33 -3.67 14.73
N ASP A 334 5.49 -3.67 15.76
CA ASP A 334 4.59 -4.77 16.10
C ASP A 334 3.13 -4.35 15.88
N ARG A 335 2.36 -5.24 15.25
CA ARG A 335 0.97 -5.00 14.89
C ARG A 335 0.06 -4.87 16.09
N GLU A 336 0.26 -5.72 17.09
CA GLU A 336 -0.57 -5.76 18.28
C GLU A 336 -0.32 -4.52 19.13
N VAL A 337 0.95 -4.13 19.31
CA VAL A 337 1.33 -2.92 20.04
C VAL A 337 0.70 -1.68 19.41
N ARG A 338 0.75 -1.55 18.08
CA ARG A 338 0.13 -0.42 17.37
C ARG A 338 -1.40 -0.43 17.48
N SER A 339 -2.03 -1.59 17.43
CA SER A 339 -3.49 -1.70 17.56
C SER A 339 -3.95 -1.28 18.95
N GLN A 340 -3.28 -1.77 19.99
CA GLN A 340 -3.52 -1.37 21.38
C GLN A 340 -3.27 0.13 21.61
N GLU A 341 -2.24 0.68 20.97
CA GLU A 341 -1.95 2.12 21.04
C GLU A 341 -3.11 2.96 20.48
N VAL A 342 -3.74 2.53 19.38
CA VAL A 342 -4.90 3.22 18.77
C VAL A 342 -6.14 3.06 19.63
N GLU A 343 -6.40 1.88 20.18
CA GLU A 343 -7.48 1.67 21.15
C GLU A 343 -7.33 2.61 22.36
N GLN A 344 -6.09 2.80 22.84
CA GLN A 344 -5.79 3.74 23.91
C GLN A 344 -6.11 5.20 23.51
N VAL A 345 -5.81 5.63 22.26
CA VAL A 345 -6.23 6.97 21.77
C VAL A 345 -7.74 7.13 21.84
N VAL A 346 -8.47 6.11 21.38
CA VAL A 346 -9.93 6.11 21.37
C VAL A 346 -10.50 6.19 22.79
N ASP A 347 -9.99 5.39 23.72
CA ASP A 347 -10.40 5.38 25.12
C ASP A 347 -10.09 6.72 25.81
N ASP A 348 -8.93 7.31 25.52
CA ASP A 348 -8.53 8.60 26.07
C ASP A 348 -9.40 9.73 25.49
N ALA A 349 -9.74 9.69 24.20
CA ALA A 349 -10.68 10.62 23.57
C ALA A 349 -12.06 10.59 24.24
N VAL A 350 -12.60 9.39 24.49
CA VAL A 350 -13.89 9.19 25.17
C VAL A 350 -13.83 9.74 26.59
N ARG A 351 -12.77 9.40 27.35
CA ARG A 351 -12.60 9.87 28.73
C ARG A 351 -12.45 11.39 28.80
N TRP A 352 -11.70 11.97 27.87
CA TRP A 352 -11.49 13.41 27.75
C TRP A 352 -12.79 14.15 27.44
N ALA A 353 -13.60 13.62 26.52
CA ALA A 353 -14.89 14.19 26.14
C ALA A 353 -15.93 14.12 27.27
N ALA A 354 -16.03 12.96 27.94
CA ALA A 354 -16.99 12.75 29.02
C ALA A 354 -16.77 13.72 30.22
N GLY A 355 -15.54 14.21 30.40
CA GLY A 355 -15.22 15.21 31.43
C GLY A 355 -15.52 16.67 31.06
N ARG A 356 -16.06 16.94 29.86
CA ARG A 356 -16.19 18.29 29.29
C ARG A 356 -17.62 18.56 28.80
N PRO A 357 -18.40 19.39 29.53
CA PRO A 357 -19.80 19.67 29.18
C PRO A 357 -20.03 20.43 27.87
N ASP A 358 -18.99 21.04 27.31
CA ASP A 358 -19.05 21.75 26.04
C ASP A 358 -18.77 20.84 24.83
N ILE A 359 -18.26 19.61 25.06
CA ILE A 359 -18.10 18.60 24.03
C ILE A 359 -19.44 17.91 23.80
N ARG A 360 -19.92 18.03 22.57
CA ARG A 360 -21.23 17.56 22.13
C ARG A 360 -21.15 16.26 21.34
N GLY A 361 -19.98 15.92 20.83
CA GLY A 361 -19.75 14.63 20.19
C GLY A 361 -18.27 14.40 19.89
N VAL A 362 -17.88 13.13 19.89
CA VAL A 362 -16.61 12.65 19.35
C VAL A 362 -16.88 11.44 18.49
N ALA A 363 -16.29 11.39 17.31
CA ALA A 363 -16.34 10.25 16.42
C ALA A 363 -14.95 9.94 15.87
N ILE A 364 -14.67 8.67 15.63
CA ILE A 364 -13.55 8.25 14.78
C ILE A 364 -14.06 8.14 13.35
N VAL A 365 -13.29 8.63 12.40
CA VAL A 365 -13.63 8.62 10.97
C VAL A 365 -12.53 7.93 10.17
N GLY A 366 -12.73 7.80 8.86
CA GLY A 366 -11.69 7.32 7.97
C GLY A 366 -11.42 5.83 8.09
N SER A 367 -10.14 5.45 8.01
CA SER A 367 -9.75 4.05 7.84
C SER A 367 -10.02 3.18 9.08
N TRP A 368 -9.81 3.72 10.28
CA TRP A 368 -10.05 3.02 11.54
C TRP A 368 -11.54 2.85 11.84
N ALA A 369 -12.39 3.79 11.42
CA ALA A 369 -13.84 3.66 11.59
C ALA A 369 -14.44 2.48 10.80
N ARG A 370 -13.84 2.14 9.66
CA ARG A 370 -14.29 1.09 8.72
C ARG A 370 -13.62 -0.27 8.90
N ASP A 371 -12.77 -0.43 9.91
CA ASP A 371 -11.93 -1.61 10.08
C ASP A 371 -11.04 -1.87 8.83
N ALA A 372 -10.69 -0.80 8.12
CA ALA A 372 -9.85 -0.82 6.90
C ALA A 372 -8.49 -0.13 7.12
N ALA A 373 -8.17 0.21 8.38
CA ALA A 373 -6.92 0.85 8.74
C ALA A 373 -5.71 -0.06 8.53
N ARG A 374 -4.62 0.59 8.16
CA ARG A 374 -3.29 0.03 8.04
C ARG A 374 -2.51 0.47 9.28
N LEU A 375 -1.45 -0.24 9.67
CA LEU A 375 -0.64 0.22 10.81
C LEU A 375 0.01 1.60 10.60
N THR A 376 0.16 1.99 9.34
CA THR A 376 0.67 3.28 8.93
C THR A 376 -0.41 4.35 8.78
N SER A 377 -1.69 3.99 8.94
CA SER A 377 -2.78 4.96 9.00
C SER A 377 -2.63 5.84 10.23
N ASP A 378 -2.86 7.13 10.04
CA ASP A 378 -3.24 8.08 11.08
C ASP A 378 -4.58 7.70 11.72
N VAL A 379 -4.82 8.25 12.91
CA VAL A 379 -6.11 8.14 13.61
C VAL A 379 -6.88 9.44 13.45
N ASP A 380 -7.99 9.42 12.75
CA ASP A 380 -8.81 10.60 12.48
C ASP A 380 -9.98 10.71 13.47
N LEU A 381 -10.01 11.79 14.24
CA LEU A 381 -11.06 12.08 15.21
C LEU A 381 -11.79 13.37 14.83
N VAL A 382 -13.11 13.35 14.84
CA VAL A 382 -13.95 14.56 14.77
C VAL A 382 -14.48 14.89 16.16
N VAL A 383 -14.21 16.11 16.62
CA VAL A 383 -14.64 16.65 17.90
C VAL A 383 -15.63 17.78 17.67
N LEU A 384 -16.88 17.55 18.05
CA LEU A 384 -17.95 18.55 18.04
C LEU A 384 -18.01 19.24 19.40
N THR A 385 -17.88 20.57 19.40
CA THR A 385 -17.94 21.40 20.61
C THR A 385 -18.78 22.65 20.37
N ASP A 386 -19.34 23.20 21.45
CA ASP A 386 -19.95 24.54 21.44
C ASP A 386 -18.91 25.66 21.46
N SER A 387 -17.65 25.35 21.77
CA SER A 387 -16.57 26.32 21.94
C SER A 387 -15.30 25.97 21.14
N PRO A 388 -15.34 25.88 19.79
CA PRO A 388 -14.15 25.51 19.00
C PRO A 388 -12.92 26.37 19.28
N SER A 389 -13.10 27.68 19.49
CA SER A 389 -11.99 28.61 19.76
C SER A 389 -11.18 28.23 20.99
N ALA A 390 -11.81 27.68 22.04
CA ALA A 390 -11.11 27.26 23.26
C ALA A 390 -10.04 26.19 23.00
N TYR A 391 -10.27 25.33 22.00
CA TYR A 391 -9.34 24.25 21.60
C TYR A 391 -8.37 24.68 20.51
N LEU A 392 -8.69 25.71 19.74
CA LEU A 392 -7.82 26.21 18.67
C LEU A 392 -6.82 27.25 19.17
N GLU A 393 -7.13 27.94 20.27
CA GLU A 393 -6.26 28.95 20.90
C GLU A 393 -5.22 28.35 21.87
N SER A 394 -5.41 27.10 22.32
CA SER A 394 -4.49 26.40 23.23
C SER A 394 -4.29 24.95 22.81
N ASP A 395 -3.05 24.46 22.92
CA ASP A 395 -2.68 23.07 22.62
C ASP A 395 -2.68 22.16 23.86
N GLU A 396 -2.93 22.68 25.06
CA GLU A 396 -2.78 21.92 26.32
C GLU A 396 -3.65 20.65 26.35
N TRP A 397 -4.84 20.72 25.75
CA TRP A 397 -5.79 19.61 25.68
C TRP A 397 -5.29 18.45 24.82
N LEU A 398 -4.38 18.69 23.87
CA LEU A 398 -3.80 17.64 23.01
C LEU A 398 -2.95 16.64 23.81
N GLY A 399 -2.47 17.03 25.00
CA GLY A 399 -1.80 16.12 25.93
C GLY A 399 -2.69 14.93 26.34
N ALA A 400 -4.01 15.09 26.30
CA ALA A 400 -4.95 13.99 26.56
C ALA A 400 -4.89 12.88 25.49
N PHE A 401 -4.38 13.17 24.31
CA PHE A 401 -4.20 12.23 23.20
C PHE A 401 -2.73 11.77 23.08
N GLY A 402 -1.90 12.06 24.08
CA GLY A 402 -0.49 11.69 24.11
C GLY A 402 0.40 12.47 23.14
N ALA A 403 0.01 13.70 22.78
CA ALA A 403 0.79 14.57 21.90
C ALA A 403 2.19 14.85 22.48
N VAL A 404 3.23 14.59 21.70
CA VAL A 404 4.60 15.09 21.97
C VAL A 404 4.98 16.25 21.06
N ALA A 405 4.28 16.41 19.93
CA ALA A 405 4.42 17.54 19.02
C ALA A 405 3.12 17.78 18.24
N VAL A 406 2.86 19.03 17.89
CA VAL A 406 1.89 19.42 16.86
C VAL A 406 2.64 19.50 15.53
N VAL A 407 2.24 18.69 14.55
CA VAL A 407 2.95 18.54 13.27
C VAL A 407 2.24 19.24 12.11
N GLY A 408 0.97 19.62 12.28
CA GLY A 408 0.22 20.33 11.27
C GLY A 408 -1.07 20.94 11.79
N ARG A 409 -1.55 21.97 11.09
CA ARG A 409 -2.89 22.53 11.24
C ARG A 409 -3.42 22.91 9.87
N GLN A 410 -4.65 22.57 9.59
CA GLN A 410 -5.30 22.88 8.32
C GLN A 410 -6.76 23.25 8.54
N GLN A 411 -7.27 24.21 7.77
CA GLN A 411 -8.68 24.57 7.83
C GLN A 411 -9.41 23.97 6.62
N TRP A 412 -10.49 23.25 6.89
CA TRP A 412 -11.36 22.64 5.90
C TRP A 412 -12.73 23.31 5.92
N GLY A 413 -12.97 24.12 4.89
CA GLY A 413 -14.20 24.91 4.81
C GLY A 413 -14.35 25.89 5.99
N PRO A 414 -15.59 26.33 6.31
CA PRO A 414 -15.81 27.36 7.32
C PRO A 414 -15.83 26.86 8.76
N HIS A 415 -15.91 25.54 9.00
CA HIS A 415 -16.26 25.01 10.34
C HIS A 415 -15.27 23.99 10.91
N VAL A 416 -14.45 23.36 10.08
CA VAL A 416 -13.54 22.30 10.53
C VAL A 416 -12.12 22.82 10.54
N THR A 417 -11.46 22.74 11.69
CA THR A 417 -10.02 22.97 11.81
C THR A 417 -9.35 21.70 12.29
N GLU A 418 -8.54 21.15 11.41
CA GLU A 418 -7.70 20.00 11.62
C GLU A 418 -6.48 20.39 12.46
N VAL A 419 -6.17 19.58 13.48
CA VAL A 419 -4.93 19.65 14.24
C VAL A 419 -4.27 18.27 14.22
N ARG A 420 -3.10 18.15 13.58
CA ARG A 420 -2.33 16.91 13.57
C ARG A 420 -1.28 16.91 14.67
N ILE A 421 -1.29 15.85 15.46
CA ILE A 421 -0.29 15.61 16.50
C ILE A 421 0.50 14.34 16.19
N GLN A 422 1.70 14.28 16.73
CA GLN A 422 2.52 13.07 16.76
C GLN A 422 2.67 12.60 18.21
N ARG A 423 2.52 11.29 18.43
CA ARG A 423 2.81 10.62 19.71
C ARG A 423 4.27 10.17 19.78
N ALA A 424 4.74 9.78 20.97
CA ALA A 424 6.12 9.33 21.18
C ALA A 424 6.53 8.13 20.29
N SER A 425 5.58 7.24 19.98
CA SER A 425 5.73 6.10 19.07
C SER A 425 5.83 6.50 17.58
N GLY A 426 5.63 7.77 17.26
CA GLY A 426 5.48 8.26 15.89
C GLY A 426 4.07 8.07 15.29
N LEU A 427 3.10 7.51 16.02
CA LEU A 427 1.69 7.50 15.58
C LEU A 427 1.19 8.94 15.40
N GLU A 428 0.63 9.21 14.22
CA GLU A 428 -0.03 10.48 13.92
C GLU A 428 -1.52 10.37 14.27
N VAL A 429 -2.04 11.39 14.96
CA VAL A 429 -3.47 11.52 15.29
C VAL A 429 -3.93 12.85 14.73
N GLU A 430 -4.94 12.80 13.88
CA GLU A 430 -5.63 13.95 13.34
C GLU A 430 -6.87 14.24 14.19
N VAL A 431 -7.00 15.48 14.69
CA VAL A 431 -8.16 15.91 15.45
C VAL A 431 -8.83 17.10 14.78
N ASP A 432 -9.97 16.84 14.16
CA ASP A 432 -10.85 17.82 13.55
C ASP A 432 -11.74 18.48 14.61
N VAL A 433 -11.43 19.71 14.97
CA VAL A 433 -12.25 20.51 15.89
C VAL A 433 -13.29 21.27 15.09
N THR A 434 -14.56 21.08 15.43
CA THR A 434 -15.68 21.69 14.70
C THR A 434 -16.85 22.09 15.61
N ALA A 435 -17.65 23.05 15.14
CA ALA A 435 -18.88 23.45 15.81
C ALA A 435 -20.01 22.44 15.58
N THR A 436 -21.02 22.44 16.45
CA THR A 436 -22.23 21.59 16.31
C THR A 436 -22.97 21.76 14.98
N ALA A 437 -22.81 22.91 14.31
CA ALA A 437 -23.34 23.16 12.97
C ALA A 437 -22.85 22.16 11.91
N TRP A 438 -21.69 21.53 12.12
CA TRP A 438 -21.19 20.47 11.23
C TRP A 438 -22.11 19.24 11.20
N ALA A 439 -22.85 18.96 12.28
CA ALA A 439 -23.85 17.90 12.35
C ALA A 439 -25.28 18.36 11.96
N ALA A 440 -25.43 19.52 11.31
CA ALA A 440 -26.72 19.95 10.78
C ALA A 440 -27.26 18.96 9.73
N THR A 441 -28.55 18.67 9.79
CA THR A 441 -29.22 17.70 8.90
C THR A 441 -30.08 18.33 7.82
N GLU A 442 -30.28 19.66 7.86
CA GLU A 442 -31.23 20.37 7.00
C GLU A 442 -30.60 21.63 6.36
N PRO A 443 -29.90 21.47 5.21
CA PRO A 443 -29.45 20.22 4.61
C PRO A 443 -28.14 19.73 5.23
N VAL A 444 -27.82 18.43 5.05
CA VAL A 444 -26.48 17.91 5.34
C VAL A 444 -25.49 18.49 4.33
N ASP A 445 -24.40 19.09 4.81
CA ASP A 445 -23.30 19.56 3.96
C ASP A 445 -22.70 18.40 3.13
N PRO A 446 -22.43 18.58 1.82
CA PRO A 446 -21.90 17.50 0.98
C PRO A 446 -20.55 16.92 1.45
N GLY A 447 -19.67 17.74 2.04
CA GLY A 447 -18.41 17.32 2.62
C GLY A 447 -18.64 16.48 3.87
N THR A 448 -19.49 16.95 4.78
CA THR A 448 -19.93 16.16 5.95
C THR A 448 -20.54 14.83 5.54
N ARG A 449 -21.45 14.84 4.54
CA ARG A 449 -22.08 13.60 4.05
C ARG A 449 -21.02 12.60 3.59
N ARG A 450 -20.03 13.06 2.83
CA ARG A 450 -18.92 12.22 2.37
C ARG A 450 -18.16 11.60 3.54
N VAL A 451 -17.74 12.40 4.54
CA VAL A 451 -17.05 11.88 5.73
C VAL A 451 -17.87 10.81 6.45
N VAL A 452 -19.17 11.04 6.62
CA VAL A 452 -20.07 10.09 7.28
C VAL A 452 -20.24 8.80 6.47
N THR A 453 -20.43 8.91 5.15
CA THR A 453 -20.62 7.74 4.27
C THR A 453 -19.32 6.98 4.02
N ASP A 454 -18.18 7.67 4.08
CA ASP A 454 -16.84 7.08 3.95
C ASP A 454 -16.36 6.44 5.26
N GLY A 455 -17.23 6.35 6.27
CA GLY A 455 -17.01 5.62 7.50
C GLY A 455 -16.87 6.53 8.72
N LEU A 456 -17.85 6.42 9.61
CA LEU A 456 -17.87 7.09 10.90
C LEU A 456 -18.32 6.11 11.99
N ARG A 457 -17.59 6.07 13.10
CA ARG A 457 -17.99 5.35 14.31
C ARG A 457 -18.07 6.34 15.48
N ILE A 458 -19.23 6.39 16.11
CA ILE A 458 -19.49 7.28 17.23
C ILE A 458 -18.73 6.78 18.46
N LEU A 459 -17.96 7.65 19.09
CA LEU A 459 -17.23 7.37 20.34
C LEU A 459 -17.92 8.00 21.55
N HIS A 460 -18.42 9.23 21.40
CA HIS A 460 -19.14 9.97 22.44
C HIS A 460 -20.23 10.82 21.77
N ASP A 461 -21.48 10.76 22.23
CA ASP A 461 -22.59 11.53 21.62
C ASP A 461 -23.77 11.68 22.62
N PRO A 462 -23.60 12.47 23.70
CA PRO A 462 -24.57 12.55 24.79
C PRO A 462 -25.94 13.07 24.35
N GLU A 463 -26.01 13.86 23.28
CA GLU A 463 -27.22 14.49 22.76
C GLU A 463 -27.71 13.91 21.43
N GLN A 464 -27.11 12.80 20.98
CA GLN A 464 -27.45 12.12 19.73
C GLN A 464 -27.37 13.03 18.49
N LEU A 465 -26.46 13.99 18.48
CA LEU A 465 -26.25 14.88 17.32
C LEU A 465 -25.61 14.09 16.18
N VAL A 466 -24.53 13.37 16.48
CA VAL A 466 -23.81 12.57 15.47
C VAL A 466 -24.67 11.40 15.00
N ALA A 467 -25.42 10.76 15.90
CA ALA A 467 -26.36 9.70 15.55
C ALA A 467 -27.49 10.20 14.61
N ARG A 468 -27.97 11.43 14.79
CA ARG A 468 -28.95 12.05 13.87
C ARG A 468 -28.33 12.33 12.51
N LEU A 469 -27.11 12.86 12.48
CA LEU A 469 -26.36 13.08 11.25
C LEU A 469 -26.18 11.77 10.45
N VAL A 470 -25.72 10.70 11.11
CA VAL A 470 -25.55 9.37 10.48
C VAL A 470 -26.85 8.89 9.84
N ARG A 471 -27.99 9.04 10.53
CA ARG A 471 -29.32 8.69 9.97
C ARG A 471 -29.68 9.55 8.75
N ALA A 472 -29.39 10.84 8.75
CA ALA A 472 -29.65 11.74 7.63
C ALA A 472 -28.75 11.48 6.41
N CYS A 473 -27.57 10.87 6.63
CA CYS A 473 -26.64 10.46 5.59
C CYS A 473 -26.96 9.09 4.97
N GLY A 474 -27.65 8.21 5.72
CA GLY A 474 -28.07 6.89 5.23
C GLY A 474 -29.00 6.94 4.03
N PRO A 475 -29.17 5.82 3.30
CA PRO A 475 -30.10 5.77 2.18
C PRO A 475 -31.49 6.18 2.66
N GLN A 476 -32.08 7.19 2.01
CA GLN A 476 -33.50 7.47 2.19
C GLN A 476 -34.25 6.21 1.74
N ALA A 477 -34.95 5.55 2.66
CA ALA A 477 -35.97 4.61 2.25
C ALA A 477 -36.97 5.43 1.43
N ASP A 478 -37.03 5.16 0.12
CA ASP A 478 -38.06 5.73 -0.76
C ASP A 478 -39.43 5.55 -0.08
N ILE A 479 -40.11 6.68 0.15
CA ILE A 479 -41.52 6.72 0.57
C ILE A 479 -42.40 6.58 -0.67
#